data_AF-A0A0F9J6E6-F1
#
_entry.id   AF-A0A0F9J6E6-F1
#
_cell.length_a   1.000
_cell.length_b   1.000
_cell.length_c   1.000
_cell.angle_alpha   90.00
_cell.angle_beta   90.00
_cell.angle_gamma   90.00
#
_symmetry.space_group_name_H-M   'P 1'
#
loop_
_entity.id
_entity.type
_entity.pdbx_description
1 polymer ?
#
loop_
_entity_poly.entity_id
_entity_poly.type
_entity_poly.pdbx_seq_one_letter_code
_entity_poly.pdbx_strand_id
1 'polypeptide(L)'
;MVTIKMLIKWRERKVRPPLYLALVFFSLTASIISLLIGLLEAIITGYYMDIYRLSLPVGYLMVIFADIFLFLFATHITNKGQKFIIPIILIGVILAIIIFLPWNWWGIPSLDYENEFSMRLYTTLSFVAYSNLIYIYIAVISRKIKRNVDDKIMYTGLKLLLYSMVALMMLFVMLIGDTILIFLGHEGYSEFIYVGWLFGVIFIILIYFSLVMPDWLIKRINKKYKLQNH
;
A
#
# COMPACT_ATOMS: atom_id res chain seq x y z
N MET A 1 0.43 13.80 -10.39
CA MET A 1 1.43 13.89 -11.48
C MET A 1 1.92 12.51 -11.98
N VAL A 2 2.22 11.53 -11.11
CA VAL A 2 2.68 10.17 -11.52
C VAL A 2 1.59 9.37 -12.24
N THR A 3 0.37 9.33 -11.70
CA THR A 3 -0.80 8.65 -12.31
C THR A 3 -1.06 9.10 -13.74
N ILE A 4 -1.06 10.41 -13.98
CA ILE A 4 -1.27 11.01 -15.31
C ILE A 4 -0.18 10.55 -16.28
N LYS A 5 1.10 10.58 -15.88
CA LYS A 5 2.21 10.09 -16.72
C LYS A 5 2.06 8.60 -17.07
N MET A 6 1.57 7.77 -16.15
CA MET A 6 1.34 6.34 -16.41
C MET A 6 0.16 6.10 -17.35
N LEU A 7 -0.92 6.89 -17.22
CA LEU A 7 -2.06 6.85 -18.16
C LEU A 7 -1.66 7.28 -19.57
N ILE A 8 -0.84 8.32 -19.71
CA ILE A 8 -0.29 8.75 -21.00
C ILE A 8 0.54 7.61 -21.61
N LYS A 9 1.49 7.03 -20.84
CA LYS A 9 2.30 5.88 -21.30
C LYS A 9 1.45 4.66 -21.65
N TRP A 10 0.36 4.41 -20.93
CA TRP A 10 -0.59 3.35 -21.27
C TRP A 10 -1.24 3.61 -22.62
N ARG A 11 -1.75 4.83 -22.84
CA ARG A 11 -2.37 5.23 -24.11
C ARG A 11 -1.41 5.15 -25.29
N GLU A 12 -0.14 5.51 -25.08
CA GLU A 12 0.92 5.44 -26.09
C GLU A 12 1.30 3.99 -26.44
N ARG A 13 1.48 3.14 -25.42
CA ARG A 13 2.03 1.78 -25.60
C ARG A 13 0.98 0.69 -25.73
N LYS A 14 -0.28 0.96 -25.35
CA LYS A 14 -1.42 0.03 -25.30
C LYS A 14 -1.15 -1.30 -24.56
N VAL A 15 -0.18 -1.32 -23.65
CA VAL A 15 0.16 -2.48 -22.82
C VAL A 15 -0.46 -2.37 -21.43
N ARG A 16 -0.88 -3.48 -20.82
CA ARG A 16 -1.61 -3.50 -19.54
C ARG A 16 -0.81 -3.03 -18.29
N PRO A 17 0.51 -3.27 -18.14
CA PRO A 17 1.21 -2.96 -16.89
C PRO A 17 1.19 -1.48 -16.45
N PRO A 18 1.39 -0.49 -17.32
CA PRO A 18 1.26 0.93 -16.96
C PRO A 18 -0.14 1.30 -16.47
N LEU A 19 -1.20 0.66 -16.98
CA LEU A 19 -2.57 0.89 -16.50
C LEU A 19 -2.74 0.38 -15.07
N TYR A 20 -2.29 -0.85 -14.77
CA TYR A 20 -2.36 -1.39 -13.41
C TYR A 20 -1.62 -0.50 -12.42
N LEU A 21 -0.42 -0.03 -12.77
CA LEU A 21 0.32 0.91 -11.94
C LEU A 21 -0.38 2.25 -11.76
N ALA A 22 -0.99 2.80 -12.82
CA ALA A 22 -1.77 4.02 -12.71
C ALA A 22 -2.91 3.85 -11.69
N LEU A 23 -3.60 2.70 -11.73
CA LEU A 23 -4.66 2.36 -10.78
C LEU A 23 -4.12 2.20 -9.37
N VAL A 24 -2.98 1.52 -9.16
CA VAL A 24 -2.30 1.44 -7.86
C VAL A 24 -2.04 2.84 -7.29
N PHE A 25 -1.39 3.72 -8.06
CA PHE A 25 -1.09 5.08 -7.60
C PHE A 25 -2.34 5.92 -7.35
N PHE A 26 -3.36 5.78 -8.19
CA PHE A 26 -4.64 6.45 -8.00
C PHE A 26 -5.30 6.00 -6.69
N SER A 27 -5.42 4.68 -6.48
CA SER A 27 -5.99 4.10 -5.27
C SER A 27 -5.24 4.51 -4.02
N LEU A 28 -3.90 4.45 -4.01
CA LEU A 28 -3.11 4.91 -2.86
C LEU A 28 -3.25 6.41 -2.61
N THR A 29 -3.33 7.22 -3.66
CA THR A 29 -3.57 8.67 -3.53
C THR A 29 -4.96 8.94 -2.94
N ALA A 30 -5.98 8.24 -3.42
CA ALA A 30 -7.34 8.34 -2.90
C ALA A 30 -7.42 7.89 -1.43
N SER A 31 -6.69 6.82 -1.06
CA SER A 31 -6.56 6.37 0.32
C SER A 31 -5.98 7.46 1.22
N ILE A 32 -4.85 8.05 0.82
CA ILE A 32 -4.20 9.13 1.58
C ILE A 32 -5.10 10.36 1.70
N ILE A 33 -5.73 10.79 0.59
CA ILE A 33 -6.65 11.94 0.61
C ILE A 33 -7.82 11.67 1.55
N SER A 34 -8.41 10.48 1.49
CA SER A 34 -9.52 10.10 2.37
C SER A 34 -9.12 10.19 3.84
N LEU A 35 -8.00 9.57 4.22
CA LEU A 35 -7.48 9.62 5.59
C LEU A 35 -7.13 11.05 6.04
N LEU A 36 -6.56 11.88 5.16
CA LEU A 36 -6.25 13.27 5.47
C LEU A 36 -7.51 14.13 5.68
N ILE A 37 -8.57 13.90 4.89
CA ILE A 37 -9.86 14.58 5.09
C ILE A 37 -10.43 14.23 6.46
N GLY A 38 -10.41 12.95 6.84
CA GLY A 38 -10.84 12.54 8.18
C GLY A 38 -10.01 13.19 9.28
N LEU A 39 -8.68 13.11 9.17
CA LEU A 39 -7.77 13.74 10.14
C LEU A 39 -8.02 15.25 10.27
N LEU A 40 -8.27 15.94 9.15
CA LEU A 40 -8.56 17.37 9.14
C LEU A 40 -9.85 17.69 9.90
N GLU A 41 -10.90 16.89 9.73
CA GLU A 41 -12.13 17.05 10.53
C GLU A 41 -11.84 16.90 12.02
N ALA A 42 -11.09 15.86 12.42
CA ALA A 42 -10.74 15.65 13.83
C ALA A 42 -9.94 16.83 14.42
N ILE A 43 -9.04 17.43 13.62
CA ILE A 43 -8.29 18.63 14.03
C ILE A 43 -9.19 19.85 14.15
N ILE A 44 -10.10 20.09 13.19
CA ILE A 44 -10.96 21.29 13.15
C ILE A 44 -12.02 21.23 14.25
N THR A 45 -12.65 20.07 14.43
CA THR A 45 -13.79 19.92 15.34
C THR A 45 -13.34 19.54 16.75
N GLY A 46 -12.15 18.96 16.91
CA GLY A 46 -11.68 18.38 18.16
C GLY A 46 -12.32 17.02 18.50
N TYR A 47 -13.18 16.48 17.61
CA TYR A 47 -13.90 15.22 17.82
C TYR A 47 -13.85 14.31 16.59
N TYR A 48 -14.02 13.01 16.78
CA TYR A 48 -14.09 12.03 15.70
C TYR A 48 -15.53 11.90 15.17
N MET A 49 -15.91 12.82 14.28
CA MET A 49 -17.24 12.91 13.68
C MET A 49 -17.37 12.04 12.41
N ASP A 50 -18.52 12.08 11.76
CA ASP A 50 -18.90 11.14 10.70
C ASP A 50 -17.92 11.09 9.51
N ILE A 51 -17.28 12.21 9.13
CA ILE A 51 -16.31 12.22 8.03
C ILE A 51 -15.06 11.44 8.44
N TYR A 52 -14.56 11.64 9.65
CA TYR A 52 -13.46 10.85 10.22
C TYR A 52 -13.82 9.37 10.24
N ARG A 53 -15.01 9.01 10.72
CA ARG A 53 -15.46 7.62 10.84
C ARG A 53 -15.57 6.92 9.47
N LEU A 54 -16.03 7.63 8.44
CA LEU A 54 -16.11 7.12 7.06
C LEU A 54 -14.75 7.13 6.34
N SER A 55 -13.85 8.04 6.71
CA SER A 55 -12.54 8.15 6.05
C SER A 55 -11.67 6.90 6.21
N LEU A 56 -11.73 6.25 7.38
CA LEU A 56 -10.96 5.06 7.69
C LEU A 56 -11.35 3.86 6.79
N PRO A 57 -12.62 3.43 6.73
CA PRO A 57 -13.03 2.32 5.87
C PRO A 57 -12.83 2.62 4.38
N VAL A 58 -13.06 3.87 3.94
CA VAL A 58 -12.77 4.28 2.55
C VAL A 58 -11.27 4.22 2.26
N GLY A 59 -10.43 4.67 3.20
CA GLY A 59 -8.98 4.57 3.14
C GLY A 59 -8.51 3.13 2.94
N TYR A 60 -9.01 2.19 3.75
CA TYR A 60 -8.68 0.77 3.65
C TYR A 60 -9.21 0.12 2.37
N LEU A 61 -10.42 0.46 1.93
CA LEU A 61 -10.97 0.00 0.65
C LEU A 61 -10.05 0.36 -0.53
N MET A 62 -9.55 1.59 -0.53
CA MET A 62 -8.63 2.04 -1.56
C MET A 62 -7.29 1.29 -1.51
N VAL A 63 -6.80 0.91 -0.33
CA VAL A 63 -5.63 0.02 -0.22
C VAL A 63 -5.94 -1.37 -0.81
N ILE A 64 -7.09 -1.96 -0.52
CA ILE A 64 -7.49 -3.26 -1.09
C ILE A 64 -7.45 -3.22 -2.62
N PHE A 65 -7.98 -2.14 -3.22
CA PHE A 65 -7.89 -1.96 -4.68
C PHE A 65 -6.44 -1.82 -5.15
N ALA A 66 -5.61 -1.04 -4.45
CA ALA A 66 -4.20 -0.92 -4.77
C ALA A 66 -3.51 -2.30 -4.73
N ASP A 67 -3.79 -3.13 -3.75
CA ASP A 67 -3.18 -4.45 -3.59
C ASP A 67 -3.56 -5.40 -4.71
N ILE A 68 -4.83 -5.41 -5.12
CA ILE A 68 -5.31 -6.20 -6.25
C ILE A 68 -4.59 -5.78 -7.53
N PHE A 69 -4.53 -4.48 -7.83
CA PHE A 69 -3.86 -4.00 -9.04
C PHE A 69 -2.35 -4.21 -9.01
N LEU A 70 -1.74 -4.10 -7.83
CA LEU A 70 -0.32 -4.37 -7.64
C LEU A 70 0.00 -5.85 -7.84
N PHE A 71 -0.86 -6.75 -7.36
CA PHE A 71 -0.75 -8.19 -7.61
C PHE A 71 -0.94 -8.52 -9.09
N LEU A 72 -1.92 -7.92 -9.77
CA LEU A 72 -2.13 -8.07 -11.21
C LEU A 72 -0.91 -7.59 -12.02
N PHE A 73 -0.37 -6.43 -11.65
CA PHE A 73 0.86 -5.89 -12.23
C PHE A 73 2.03 -6.87 -12.07
N ALA A 74 2.31 -7.30 -10.84
CA ALA A 74 3.39 -8.24 -10.56
C ALA A 74 3.18 -9.56 -11.32
N THR A 75 1.97 -10.11 -11.31
CA THR A 75 1.65 -11.34 -12.05
C THR A 75 1.89 -11.19 -13.54
N HIS A 76 1.55 -10.04 -14.12
CA HIS A 76 1.72 -9.80 -15.55
C HIS A 76 3.20 -9.68 -15.95
N ILE A 77 4.00 -8.90 -15.21
CA ILE A 77 5.42 -8.70 -15.55
C ILE A 77 6.27 -9.95 -15.27
N THR A 78 5.82 -10.83 -14.37
CA THR A 78 6.57 -12.02 -13.94
C THR A 78 6.05 -13.32 -14.52
N ASN A 79 4.83 -13.30 -15.08
CA ASN A 79 4.09 -14.46 -15.54
C ASN A 79 3.93 -15.56 -14.46
N LYS A 80 3.86 -15.16 -13.18
CA LYS A 80 3.71 -16.06 -12.01
C LYS A 80 2.52 -15.64 -11.17
N GLY A 81 1.73 -16.61 -10.69
CA GLY A 81 0.64 -16.35 -9.74
C GLY A 81 -0.76 -16.21 -10.34
N GLN A 82 -0.93 -16.46 -11.64
CA GLN A 82 -2.22 -16.32 -12.32
C GLN A 82 -3.36 -17.08 -11.61
N LYS A 83 -3.08 -18.28 -11.09
CA LYS A 83 -4.06 -19.10 -10.36
C LYS A 83 -4.59 -18.46 -9.06
N PHE A 84 -3.89 -17.48 -8.49
CA PHE A 84 -4.27 -16.82 -7.24
C PHE A 84 -5.04 -15.51 -7.46
N ILE A 85 -5.22 -15.06 -8.71
CA ILE A 85 -5.93 -13.81 -9.01
C ILE A 85 -7.36 -13.83 -8.45
N ILE A 86 -8.14 -14.86 -8.76
CA ILE A 86 -9.54 -14.97 -8.32
C ILE A 86 -9.64 -15.05 -6.79
N PRO A 87 -8.88 -15.93 -6.09
CA PRO A 87 -8.87 -15.95 -4.63
C PRO A 87 -8.55 -14.60 -3.98
N ILE A 88 -7.55 -13.87 -4.49
CA ILE A 88 -7.14 -12.57 -3.94
C ILE A 88 -8.27 -11.54 -4.09
N ILE A 89 -8.91 -11.47 -5.26
CA ILE A 89 -10.04 -10.57 -5.48
C ILE A 89 -11.20 -10.92 -4.54
N LEU A 90 -11.53 -12.21 -4.39
CA LEU A 90 -12.62 -12.65 -3.52
C LEU A 90 -12.38 -12.25 -2.07
N ILE A 91 -11.17 -12.52 -1.54
CA ILE A 91 -10.80 -12.13 -0.16
C ILE A 91 -10.85 -10.60 -0.02
N GLY A 92 -10.35 -9.85 -1.01
CA GLY A 92 -10.44 -8.39 -1.01
C GLY A 92 -11.87 -7.86 -0.96
N VAL A 93 -12.80 -8.48 -1.70
CA VAL A 93 -14.24 -8.12 -1.65
C VAL A 93 -14.85 -8.42 -0.30
N ILE A 94 -14.55 -9.59 0.30
CA ILE A 94 -15.03 -9.95 1.64
C ILE A 94 -14.53 -8.93 2.67
N LEU A 95 -13.23 -8.60 2.64
CA LEU A 95 -12.65 -7.59 3.52
C LEU A 95 -13.29 -6.21 3.33
N ALA A 96 -13.53 -5.80 2.08
CA ALA A 96 -14.21 -4.55 1.77
C ALA A 96 -15.59 -4.49 2.44
N ILE A 97 -16.39 -5.56 2.37
CA ILE A 97 -17.69 -5.61 3.05
C ILE A 97 -17.51 -5.52 4.56
N ILE A 98 -16.61 -6.33 5.13
CA ILE A 98 -16.37 -6.40 6.58
C ILE A 98 -15.92 -5.03 7.16
N ILE A 99 -15.09 -4.29 6.43
CA ILE A 99 -14.56 -2.99 6.87
C ILE A 99 -15.67 -1.92 7.02
N PHE A 100 -16.74 -2.01 6.24
CA PHE A 100 -17.88 -1.09 6.32
C PHE A 100 -18.94 -1.50 7.33
N LEU A 101 -18.79 -2.66 7.98
CA LEU A 101 -19.74 -3.09 9.00
C LEU A 101 -19.67 -2.16 10.23
N PRO A 102 -20.82 -1.84 10.86
CA PRO A 102 -20.90 -0.87 11.95
C PRO A 102 -20.14 -1.33 13.22
N TRP A 103 -19.97 -2.64 13.41
CA TRP A 103 -19.24 -3.23 14.55
C TRP A 103 -17.73 -2.95 14.57
N ASN A 104 -17.18 -2.23 13.58
CA ASN A 104 -15.80 -1.75 13.64
C ASN A 104 -15.63 -0.50 14.52
N TRP A 105 -16.71 0.21 14.85
CA TRP A 105 -16.68 1.37 15.77
C TRP A 105 -15.56 2.38 15.42
N TRP A 106 -15.37 2.66 14.13
CA TRP A 106 -14.34 3.58 13.65
C TRP A 106 -14.51 4.94 14.31
N GLY A 107 -13.48 5.44 15.02
CA GLY A 107 -13.50 6.76 15.63
C GLY A 107 -14.59 6.97 16.69
N ILE A 108 -15.18 5.90 17.25
CA ILE A 108 -16.12 6.02 18.37
C ILE A 108 -15.30 5.87 19.67
N PRO A 109 -15.54 6.69 20.71
CA PRO A 109 -14.92 6.54 22.03
C PRO A 109 -15.23 5.17 22.63
N SER A 110 -14.23 4.54 23.26
CA SER A 110 -14.37 3.20 23.87
C SER A 110 -15.45 3.12 24.94
N LEU A 111 -15.68 4.23 25.66
CA LEU A 111 -16.74 4.36 26.67
C LEU A 111 -18.14 4.14 26.09
N ASP A 112 -18.38 4.55 24.83
CA ASP A 112 -19.71 4.49 24.21
C ASP A 112 -20.12 3.07 23.78
N TYR A 113 -19.17 2.13 23.75
CA TYR A 113 -19.39 0.72 23.42
C TYR A 113 -18.69 -0.21 24.42
N GLU A 114 -18.48 0.29 25.63
CA GLU A 114 -17.91 -0.50 26.72
C GLU A 114 -18.89 -1.66 27.01
N ASN A 115 -18.42 -2.90 26.87
CA ASN A 115 -19.18 -4.18 26.90
C ASN A 115 -19.84 -4.63 25.58
N GLU A 116 -19.76 -3.86 24.51
CA GLU A 116 -20.20 -4.31 23.18
C GLU A 116 -19.07 -4.99 22.40
N PHE A 117 -19.45 -5.89 21.49
CA PHE A 117 -18.47 -6.55 20.63
C PHE A 117 -17.90 -5.57 19.59
N SER A 118 -16.58 -5.36 19.64
CA SER A 118 -15.85 -4.62 18.60
C SER A 118 -15.06 -5.59 17.73
N MET A 119 -15.38 -5.62 16.43
CA MET A 119 -14.65 -6.44 15.45
C MET A 119 -13.42 -5.73 14.88
N ARG A 120 -13.18 -4.47 15.26
CA ARG A 120 -12.15 -3.59 14.70
C ARG A 120 -10.77 -4.25 14.65
N LEU A 121 -10.35 -4.85 15.76
CA LEU A 121 -9.05 -5.51 15.86
C LEU A 121 -8.92 -6.64 14.83
N TYR A 122 -9.92 -7.51 14.74
CA TYR A 122 -9.93 -8.63 13.81
C TYR A 122 -9.98 -8.17 12.35
N THR A 123 -10.78 -7.16 12.05
CA THR A 123 -10.86 -6.55 10.72
C THR A 123 -9.51 -5.95 10.31
N THR A 124 -8.90 -5.14 11.18
CA THR A 124 -7.60 -4.52 10.93
C THR A 124 -6.51 -5.58 10.76
N LEU A 125 -6.45 -6.59 11.62
CA LEU A 125 -5.47 -7.68 11.51
C LEU A 125 -5.67 -8.48 10.21
N SER A 126 -6.92 -8.78 9.84
CA SER A 126 -7.23 -9.51 8.60
C SER A 126 -6.84 -8.72 7.35
N PHE A 127 -7.15 -7.42 7.35
CA PHE A 127 -6.75 -6.50 6.29
C PHE A 127 -5.22 -6.40 6.16
N VAL A 128 -4.52 -6.20 7.29
CA VAL A 128 -3.05 -6.13 7.31
C VAL A 128 -2.44 -7.45 6.82
N ALA A 129 -2.96 -8.59 7.28
CA ALA A 129 -2.49 -9.90 6.86
C ALA A 129 -2.66 -10.08 5.35
N TYR A 130 -3.81 -9.72 4.80
CA TYR A 130 -4.08 -9.75 3.36
C TYR A 130 -3.07 -8.92 2.57
N SER A 131 -2.88 -7.65 2.93
CA SER A 131 -1.95 -6.75 2.26
C SER A 131 -0.50 -7.26 2.35
N ASN A 132 -0.06 -7.64 3.55
CA ASN A 132 1.30 -8.14 3.76
C ASN A 132 1.59 -9.44 3.01
N LEU A 133 0.64 -10.38 2.93
CA LEU A 133 0.83 -11.61 2.15
C LEU A 133 1.07 -11.31 0.67
N ILE A 134 0.36 -10.33 0.10
CA ILE A 134 0.57 -9.86 -1.27
C ILE A 134 1.97 -9.26 -1.41
N TYR A 135 2.38 -8.38 -0.50
CA TYR A 135 3.69 -7.72 -0.58
C TYR A 135 4.85 -8.71 -0.39
N ILE A 136 4.72 -9.68 0.52
CA ILE A 136 5.68 -10.78 0.69
C ILE A 136 5.81 -11.56 -0.61
N TYR A 137 4.68 -11.94 -1.21
CA TYR A 137 4.68 -12.68 -2.47
C TYR A 137 5.40 -11.91 -3.59
N ILE A 138 5.09 -10.62 -3.75
CA ILE A 138 5.73 -9.76 -4.75
C ILE A 138 7.22 -9.62 -4.45
N ALA A 139 7.61 -9.34 -3.21
CA ALA A 139 9.00 -9.20 -2.80
C ALA A 139 9.81 -10.48 -3.09
N VAL A 140 9.23 -11.66 -2.79
CA VAL A 140 9.86 -12.97 -3.07
C VAL A 140 10.07 -13.17 -4.57
N ILE A 141 9.08 -12.85 -5.40
CA ILE A 141 9.21 -13.00 -6.86
C ILE A 141 10.19 -11.99 -7.43
N SER A 142 10.11 -10.71 -7.04
CA SER A 142 11.07 -9.69 -7.45
C SER A 142 12.49 -10.09 -7.07
N ARG A 143 12.70 -10.67 -5.88
CA ARG A 143 14.01 -11.21 -5.46
C ARG A 143 14.48 -12.34 -6.37
N LYS A 144 13.61 -13.28 -6.72
CA LYS A 144 13.93 -14.43 -7.57
C LYS A 144 14.30 -13.98 -8.99
N ILE A 145 13.49 -13.14 -9.61
CA ILE A 145 13.71 -12.68 -10.99
C ILE A 145 14.94 -11.80 -11.09
N LYS A 146 15.13 -10.88 -10.14
CA LYS A 146 16.28 -9.98 -10.11
C LYS A 146 17.62 -10.73 -10.21
N ARG A 147 17.73 -11.94 -9.66
CA ARG A 147 18.97 -12.74 -9.73
C ARG A 147 19.34 -13.20 -11.15
N ASN A 148 18.38 -13.23 -12.06
CA ASN A 148 18.52 -13.77 -13.42
C ASN A 148 18.41 -12.68 -14.50
N VAL A 149 18.53 -11.40 -14.11
CA VAL A 149 18.43 -10.26 -15.04
C VAL A 149 19.81 -9.69 -15.30
N ASP A 150 20.23 -9.73 -16.56
CA ASP A 150 21.51 -9.16 -17.00
C ASP A 150 21.45 -7.63 -17.11
N ASP A 151 20.30 -7.11 -17.54
CA ASP A 151 20.07 -5.67 -17.63
C ASP A 151 20.11 -5.00 -16.24
N LYS A 152 21.14 -4.20 -16.01
CA LYS A 152 21.38 -3.50 -14.75
C LYS A 152 20.28 -2.48 -14.41
N ILE A 153 19.60 -1.95 -15.42
CA ILE A 153 18.48 -1.03 -15.26
C ILE A 153 17.31 -1.80 -14.64
N MET A 154 16.86 -2.86 -15.32
CA MET A 154 15.79 -3.73 -14.81
C MET A 154 16.14 -4.36 -13.45
N TYR A 155 17.38 -4.79 -13.24
CA TYR A 155 17.86 -5.28 -11.94
C TYR A 155 17.63 -4.26 -10.82
N THR A 156 18.00 -2.99 -11.07
CA THR A 156 17.85 -1.91 -10.08
C THR A 156 16.39 -1.57 -9.85
N GLY A 157 15.58 -1.53 -10.91
CA GLY A 157 14.13 -1.33 -10.82
C GLY A 157 13.45 -2.38 -9.93
N LEU A 158 13.76 -3.66 -10.13
CA LEU A 158 13.24 -4.76 -9.30
C LEU A 158 13.77 -4.72 -7.86
N LYS A 159 15.01 -4.25 -7.65
CA LYS A 159 15.57 -4.06 -6.30
C LYS A 159 14.81 -2.97 -5.53
N LEU A 160 14.52 -1.85 -6.18
CA LEU A 160 13.74 -0.76 -5.59
C LEU A 160 12.28 -1.18 -5.33
N LEU A 161 11.69 -1.97 -6.23
CA LEU A 161 10.36 -2.55 -6.04
C LEU A 161 10.32 -3.44 -4.78
N LEU A 162 11.33 -4.28 -4.60
CA LEU A 162 11.43 -5.12 -3.41
C LEU A 162 11.49 -4.28 -2.13
N TYR A 163 12.31 -3.23 -2.11
CA TYR A 163 12.41 -2.36 -0.93
C TYR A 163 11.14 -1.55 -0.68
N SER A 164 10.41 -1.16 -1.73
CA SER A 164 9.12 -0.50 -1.54
C SER A 164 8.11 -1.44 -0.89
N MET A 165 8.06 -2.73 -1.28
CA MET A 165 7.22 -3.73 -0.61
C MET A 165 7.61 -3.88 0.87
N VAL A 166 8.91 -3.87 1.19
CA VAL A 166 9.38 -3.91 2.59
C VAL A 166 8.93 -2.68 3.38
N ALA A 167 9.06 -1.49 2.81
CA ALA A 167 8.59 -0.27 3.46
C ALA A 167 7.07 -0.31 3.71
N LEU A 168 6.30 -0.81 2.75
CA LEU A 168 4.85 -0.93 2.90
C LEU A 168 4.45 -1.96 3.96
N MET A 169 5.16 -3.09 4.05
CA MET A 169 4.98 -4.04 5.15
C MET A 169 5.26 -3.39 6.51
N MET A 170 6.34 -2.60 6.62
CA MET A 170 6.67 -1.89 7.85
C MET A 170 5.62 -0.86 8.25
N LEU A 171 5.02 -0.13 7.28
CA LEU A 171 3.85 0.73 7.55
C LEU A 171 2.75 -0.06 8.27
N PHE A 172 2.36 -1.21 7.73
CA PHE A 172 1.29 -2.00 8.34
C PHE A 172 1.67 -2.63 9.68
N VAL A 173 2.94 -3.00 9.90
CA VAL A 173 3.42 -3.43 11.22
C VAL A 173 3.25 -2.29 12.24
N MET A 174 3.55 -1.04 11.87
CA MET A 174 3.31 0.10 12.74
C MET A 174 1.80 0.30 13.01
N LEU A 175 0.94 0.16 12.00
CA LEU A 175 -0.52 0.24 12.20
C LEU A 175 -1.07 -0.85 13.14
N ILE A 176 -0.52 -2.06 13.09
CA ILE A 176 -0.83 -3.11 14.08
C ILE A 176 -0.39 -2.66 15.47
N GLY A 177 0.85 -2.17 15.61
CA GLY A 177 1.38 -1.69 16.89
C GLY A 177 0.49 -0.62 17.53
N ASP A 178 0.06 0.36 16.74
CA ASP A 178 -0.88 1.41 17.16
C ASP A 178 -2.23 0.83 17.60
N THR A 179 -2.77 -0.11 16.82
CA THR A 179 -4.05 -0.78 17.15
C THR A 179 -3.97 -1.59 18.44
N ILE A 180 -2.85 -2.28 18.69
CA ILE A 180 -2.61 -3.02 19.93
C ILE A 180 -2.51 -2.05 21.11
N LEU A 181 -1.81 -0.93 20.98
CA LEU A 181 -1.73 0.07 22.05
C LEU A 181 -3.09 0.67 22.39
N ILE A 182 -3.89 1.02 21.38
CA ILE A 182 -5.26 1.50 21.58
C ILE A 182 -6.10 0.45 22.32
N PHE A 183 -5.98 -0.82 21.93
CA PHE A 183 -6.66 -1.92 22.60
C PHE A 183 -6.22 -2.09 24.07
N LEU A 184 -4.97 -1.76 24.40
CA LEU A 184 -4.44 -1.78 25.76
C LEU A 184 -4.76 -0.50 26.57
N GLY A 185 -5.55 0.42 26.02
CA GLY A 185 -6.02 1.63 26.70
C GLY A 185 -5.21 2.90 26.43
N HIS A 186 -4.33 2.90 25.42
CA HIS A 186 -3.66 4.13 24.99
C HIS A 186 -4.65 5.06 24.26
N GLU A 187 -4.72 6.32 24.69
CA GLU A 187 -5.58 7.32 24.06
C GLU A 187 -4.88 8.01 22.87
N GLY A 188 -5.64 8.28 21.81
CA GLY A 188 -5.14 9.00 20.64
C GLY A 188 -4.13 8.22 19.81
N TYR A 189 -3.40 8.96 18.97
CA TYR A 189 -2.38 8.40 18.08
C TYR A 189 -1.08 8.11 18.83
N SER A 190 -0.52 6.91 18.66
CA SER A 190 0.77 6.55 19.24
C SER A 190 1.95 6.94 18.34
N GLU A 191 3.17 6.88 18.89
CA GLU A 191 4.44 6.99 18.15
C GLU A 191 4.49 6.08 16.91
N PHE A 192 3.81 4.92 16.95
CA PHE A 192 3.75 4.01 15.83
C PHE A 192 3.07 4.64 14.61
N ILE A 193 2.03 5.47 14.76
CA ILE A 193 1.40 6.10 13.60
C ILE A 193 2.39 7.01 12.87
N TYR A 194 3.19 7.78 13.62
CA TYR A 194 4.14 8.74 13.05
C TYR A 194 5.28 8.02 12.33
N VAL A 195 5.80 6.94 12.93
CA VAL A 195 6.79 6.07 12.30
C VAL A 195 6.20 5.35 11.08
N GLY A 196 4.92 4.96 11.13
CA GLY A 196 4.19 4.40 10.01
C GLY A 196 4.18 5.33 8.81
N TRP A 197 3.82 6.60 9.00
CA TRP A 197 3.83 7.61 7.94
C TRP A 197 5.20 7.79 7.28
N LEU A 198 6.29 7.71 8.06
CA LEU A 198 7.65 7.71 7.50
C LEU A 198 7.86 6.55 6.51
N PHE A 199 7.43 5.34 6.87
CA PHE A 199 7.48 4.19 5.96
C PHE A 199 6.60 4.36 4.73
N GLY A 200 5.42 4.97 4.87
CA GLY A 200 4.56 5.33 3.74
C GLY A 200 5.24 6.27 2.75
N VAL A 201 5.93 7.31 3.23
CA VAL A 201 6.72 8.23 2.39
C VAL A 201 7.87 7.51 1.69
N ILE A 202 8.63 6.69 2.43
CA ILE A 202 9.71 5.88 1.87
C ILE A 202 9.18 4.97 0.75
N PHE A 203 8.04 4.32 0.97
CA PHE A 203 7.37 3.49 -0.04
C PHE A 203 7.08 4.28 -1.31
N ILE A 204 6.44 5.46 -1.22
CA ILE A 204 6.11 6.31 -2.38
C ILE A 204 7.36 6.69 -3.19
N ILE A 205 8.45 7.05 -2.50
CA ILE A 205 9.71 7.41 -3.14
C ILE A 205 10.32 6.20 -3.87
N LEU A 206 10.39 5.05 -3.21
CA LEU A 206 10.98 3.83 -3.76
C LEU A 206 10.17 3.30 -4.95
N ILE A 207 8.84 3.26 -4.84
CA ILE A 207 7.98 2.78 -5.92
C ILE A 207 8.03 3.72 -7.12
N TYR A 208 8.14 5.04 -6.91
CA TYR A 208 8.35 6.00 -7.98
C TYR A 208 9.65 5.72 -8.74
N PHE A 209 10.77 5.58 -8.03
CA PHE A 209 12.06 5.32 -8.69
C PHE A 209 12.15 3.93 -9.33
N SER A 210 11.50 2.93 -8.74
CA SER A 210 11.41 1.59 -9.29
C SER A 210 10.73 1.57 -10.66
N LEU A 211 9.64 2.32 -10.82
CA LEU A 211 8.74 2.20 -11.97
C LEU A 211 8.92 3.28 -13.02
N VAL A 212 9.13 4.54 -12.61
CA VAL A 212 9.33 5.66 -13.54
C VAL A 212 10.75 5.67 -14.05
N MET A 213 11.69 5.38 -13.15
CA MET A 213 13.12 5.26 -13.43
C MET A 213 13.67 6.45 -14.25
N PRO A 214 13.79 7.64 -13.65
CA PRO A 214 14.11 8.86 -14.38
C PRO A 214 15.50 8.81 -15.05
N ASP A 215 15.69 9.56 -16.14
CA ASP A 215 16.89 9.49 -16.98
C ASP A 215 18.19 9.73 -16.21
N TRP A 216 18.19 10.60 -15.21
CA TRP A 216 19.36 10.85 -14.36
C TRP A 216 19.75 9.60 -13.55
N LEU A 217 18.77 8.81 -13.10
CA LEU A 217 18.99 7.57 -12.36
C LEU A 217 19.54 6.49 -13.31
N ILE A 218 18.97 6.40 -14.51
CA ILE A 218 19.48 5.51 -15.58
C ILE A 218 20.94 5.83 -15.90
N LYS A 219 21.27 7.12 -16.11
CA LYS A 219 22.64 7.58 -16.36
C LYS A 219 23.59 7.20 -15.22
N ARG A 220 23.17 7.37 -13.96
CA ARG A 220 23.97 6.98 -12.78
C ARG A 220 24.21 5.48 -12.70
N ILE A 221 23.20 4.67 -12.99
CA ILE A 221 23.30 3.20 -13.04
C ILE A 221 24.31 2.79 -14.11
N ASN A 222 24.15 3.30 -15.33
CA ASN A 222 25.05 3.01 -16.45
C ASN A 222 26.49 3.43 -16.15
N LYS A 223 26.71 4.59 -15.52
CA LYS A 223 28.04 5.04 -15.10
C LYS A 223 28.66 4.08 -14.08
N LYS A 224 27.90 3.67 -13.06
CA LYS A 224 28.37 2.76 -12.01
C LYS A 224 28.80 1.41 -12.55
N TYR A 225 28.03 0.82 -13.46
CA TYR A 225 28.32 -0.51 -14.00
C TYR A 225 29.31 -0.49 -15.17
N LYS A 226 29.46 0.62 -15.91
CA LYS A 226 30.57 0.79 -16.87
C LYS A 226 31.94 0.84 -16.18
N LEU A 227 32.02 1.45 -15.00
CA LEU A 227 33.25 1.51 -14.20
C LEU A 227 33.65 0.18 -13.53
N GLN A 228 32.80 -0.86 -13.60
CA GLN A 228 33.09 -2.19 -13.05
C GLN A 228 33.55 -3.21 -14.11
N ASN A 229 33.48 -2.86 -15.40
CA ASN A 229 33.86 -3.72 -16.53
C ASN A 229 35.19 -3.28 -17.19
N HIS A 230 35.91 -2.36 -16.56
CA HIS A 230 37.29 -1.95 -16.86
C HIS A 230 38.13 -2.14 -15.62
#